data_AF-A0A0B7FWC0-F1
#
_entry.id   AF-A0A0B7FWC0-F1
#
_cell.length_a   1.000
_cell.length_b   1.000
_cell.length_c   1.000
_cell.angle_alpha   90.00
_cell.angle_beta   90.00
_cell.angle_gamma   90.00
#
_symmetry.space_group_name_H-M   'P 1'
#
loop_
_entity.id
_entity.type
_entity.pdbx_description
1 polymer ?
#
loop_
_entity_poly.entity_id
_entity_poly.type
_entity_poly.pdbx_seq_one_letter_code
_entity_poly.pdbx_strand_id
1 'polypeptide(L)'
;MATFLFYGIADVAIGFALMFKPNVIYQSGFTRFVHHKTGLHMTDVNSAPGFNNALACMTIAVGAGSIRAGLTNSRGAQSCITLISMVWAVMTLASCIVNPQVASATHAMTAFNHFVISGVLLWNGGVSIPELVGLGKQSATRNPRPRQSIGGRR
;
A
#
# COMPACT_ATOMS: atom_id res chain seq x y z
N MET A 1 5.74 5.36 -12.69
CA MET A 1 5.81 4.03 -13.32
C MET A 1 6.78 3.09 -12.59
N ALA A 2 8.09 3.34 -12.60
CA ALA A 2 9.08 2.51 -11.87
C ALA A 2 8.82 2.42 -10.37
N THR A 3 8.40 3.53 -9.74
CA THR A 3 8.08 3.59 -8.30
C THR A 3 7.09 2.53 -7.88
N PHE A 4 5.95 2.38 -8.58
CA PHE A 4 4.92 1.39 -8.25
C PHE A 4 5.43 -0.05 -8.38
N LEU A 5 6.28 -0.31 -9.38
CA LEU A 5 6.87 -1.62 -9.60
C LEU A 5 7.83 -2.00 -8.48
N PHE A 6 8.78 -1.10 -8.14
CA PHE A 6 9.75 -1.35 -7.07
C PHE A 6 9.07 -1.51 -5.71
N TYR A 7 8.11 -0.64 -5.40
CA TYR A 7 7.32 -0.74 -4.18
C TYR A 7 6.53 -2.06 -4.14
N GLY A 8 5.87 -2.43 -5.23
CA GLY A 8 5.12 -3.68 -5.27
C GLY A 8 5.98 -4.92 -5.05
N ILE A 9 7.20 -4.94 -5.62
CA ILE A 9 8.18 -6.02 -5.37
C ILE A 9 8.61 -6.03 -3.89
N ALA A 10 8.86 -4.85 -3.30
CA ALA A 10 9.24 -4.73 -1.90
C ALA A 10 8.13 -5.22 -0.96
N ASP A 11 6.87 -4.84 -1.20
CA ASP A 11 5.72 -5.30 -0.42
C ASP A 11 5.53 -6.81 -0.52
N VAL A 12 5.65 -7.40 -1.72
CA VAL A 12 5.59 -8.86 -1.89
C VAL A 12 6.72 -9.54 -1.11
N ALA A 13 7.95 -9.02 -1.18
CA ALA A 13 9.08 -9.58 -0.45
C ALA A 13 8.90 -9.49 1.08
N ILE A 14 8.44 -8.34 1.58
CA ILE A 14 8.14 -8.14 3.01
C ILE A 14 6.99 -9.05 3.45
N GLY A 15 5.95 -9.18 2.63
CA GLY A 15 4.82 -10.06 2.91
C GLY A 15 5.24 -11.54 3.00
N PHE A 16 6.13 -12.01 2.12
CA PHE A 16 6.73 -13.34 2.26
C PHE A 16 7.61 -13.46 3.51
N ALA A 17 8.39 -12.42 3.84
CA ALA A 17 9.16 -12.41 5.08
C ALA A 17 8.25 -12.48 6.32
N LEU A 18 7.12 -11.77 6.32
CA LEU A 18 6.10 -11.86 7.38
C LEU A 18 5.45 -13.24 7.45
N MET A 19 5.21 -13.88 6.31
CA MET A 19 4.58 -15.21 6.25
C MET A 19 5.50 -16.31 6.80
N PHE A 20 6.80 -16.29 6.45
CA PHE A 20 7.72 -17.38 6.78
C PHE A 20 8.65 -17.08 7.96
N LYS A 21 9.02 -15.81 8.17
CA LYS A 21 9.95 -15.36 9.22
C LYS A 21 9.51 -14.02 9.85
N PRO A 22 8.30 -13.95 10.43
CA PRO A 22 7.75 -12.69 10.97
C PRO A 22 8.64 -12.05 12.04
N ASN A 23 9.42 -12.85 12.79
CA ASN A 23 10.38 -12.37 13.78
C ASN A 23 11.39 -11.35 13.21
N VAL A 24 11.80 -11.49 11.95
CA VAL A 24 12.75 -10.58 11.29
C VAL A 24 12.18 -9.16 11.22
N ILE A 25 10.88 -9.04 10.98
CA ILE A 25 10.18 -7.76 10.86
C ILE A 25 9.76 -7.25 12.23
N TYR A 26 9.17 -8.12 13.07
CA TYR A 26 8.62 -7.70 14.36
C TYR A 26 9.69 -7.34 15.37
N GLN A 27 10.85 -8.00 15.35
CA GLN A 27 11.96 -7.67 16.23
C GLN A 27 12.96 -6.70 15.60
N SER A 28 12.64 -6.12 14.45
CA SER A 28 13.51 -5.17 13.77
C SER A 28 13.83 -3.95 14.65
N GLY A 29 14.97 -3.30 14.40
CA GLY A 29 15.39 -2.11 15.14
C GLY A 29 14.34 -0.98 15.06
N PHE A 30 13.65 -0.86 13.93
CA PHE A 30 12.60 0.14 13.76
C PHE A 30 11.34 -0.19 14.59
N THR A 31 10.88 -1.45 14.61
CA THR A 31 9.75 -1.85 15.47
C THR A 31 10.07 -1.62 16.94
N ARG A 32 11.30 -1.94 17.37
CA ARG A 32 11.76 -1.67 18.75
C ARG A 32 11.79 -0.18 19.06
N PHE A 33 12.23 0.64 18.12
CA PHE A 33 12.19 2.10 18.26
C PHE A 33 10.76 2.62 18.40
N VAL A 34 9.84 2.15 17.56
CA VAL A 34 8.41 2.50 17.64
C VAL A 34 7.82 2.05 18.98
N HIS A 35 8.07 0.82 19.41
CA HIS A 35 7.68 0.32 20.73
C HIS A 35 8.18 1.24 21.86
N HIS A 36 9.47 1.58 21.85
CA HIS A 36 10.06 2.43 22.88
C HIS A 36 9.47 3.85 22.90
N LYS A 37 9.11 4.41 21.73
CA LYS A 37 8.53 5.76 21.64
C LYS A 37 7.03 5.83 21.90
N THR A 38 6.29 4.79 21.54
CA THR A 38 4.81 4.79 21.63
C THR A 38 4.29 4.05 22.86
N GLY A 39 5.09 3.18 23.47
CA GLY A 39 4.66 2.27 24.53
C GLY A 39 3.77 1.11 24.06
N LEU A 40 3.46 1.02 22.76
CA LEU A 40 2.65 -0.07 22.20
C LEU A 40 3.38 -1.41 22.33
N HIS A 41 2.67 -2.46 22.72
CA HIS A 41 3.28 -3.77 22.91
C HIS A 41 3.93 -4.31 21.62
N MET A 42 5.02 -5.08 21.76
CA MET A 42 5.64 -5.79 20.65
C MET A 42 4.77 -6.98 20.24
N THR A 43 4.55 -7.17 18.93
CA THR A 43 3.82 -8.35 18.47
C THR A 43 4.64 -9.61 18.70
N ASP A 44 4.11 -10.52 19.52
CA ASP A 44 4.62 -11.88 19.62
C ASP A 44 4.08 -12.71 18.44
N VAL A 45 4.99 -13.42 17.77
CA VAL A 45 4.67 -14.25 16.61
C VAL A 45 3.76 -15.41 16.99
N ASN A 46 3.90 -15.93 18.21
CA ASN A 46 3.19 -17.12 18.66
C ASN A 46 1.83 -16.81 19.28
N SER A 47 1.62 -15.58 19.77
CA SER A 47 0.37 -15.19 20.44
C SER A 47 -0.76 -14.89 19.46
N ALA A 48 -0.45 -14.47 18.22
CA ALA A 48 -1.45 -14.05 17.24
C ALA A 48 -1.12 -14.52 15.80
N PRO A 49 -1.04 -15.84 15.54
CA PRO A 49 -0.64 -16.37 14.23
C PRO A 49 -1.61 -15.97 13.10
N GLY A 50 -2.92 -15.92 13.37
CA GLY A 50 -3.91 -15.48 12.37
C GLY A 50 -3.74 -14.02 11.97
N PHE A 51 -3.45 -13.14 12.93
CA PHE A 51 -3.15 -11.73 12.66
C PHE A 51 -1.90 -11.57 11.79
N ASN A 52 -0.84 -12.33 12.09
CA ASN A 52 0.41 -12.28 11.34
C ASN A 52 0.23 -12.72 9.89
N ASN A 53 -0.53 -13.81 9.70
CA ASN A 53 -0.84 -14.30 8.36
C ASN A 53 -1.74 -13.32 7.58
N ALA A 54 -2.73 -12.70 8.25
CA ALA A 54 -3.59 -11.69 7.64
C ALA A 54 -2.78 -10.47 7.16
N LEU A 55 -1.87 -9.94 7.98
CA LEU A 55 -0.97 -8.86 7.57
C LEU A 55 -0.12 -9.28 6.36
N ALA A 56 0.51 -10.46 6.42
CA ALA A 56 1.33 -10.97 5.33
C ALA A 56 0.54 -11.07 4.01
N CYS A 57 -0.64 -11.70 4.03
CA CYS A 57 -1.50 -11.86 2.86
C CYS A 57 -1.91 -10.50 2.26
N MET A 58 -2.29 -9.57 3.12
CA MET A 58 -2.74 -8.25 2.69
C MET A 58 -1.58 -7.43 2.10
N THR A 59 -0.38 -7.48 2.69
CA THR A 59 0.82 -6.83 2.13
C THR A 59 1.19 -7.44 0.77
N ILE A 60 1.13 -8.77 0.61
CA ILE A 60 1.35 -9.43 -0.69
C ILE A 60 0.32 -8.98 -1.72
N ALA A 61 -0.96 -8.92 -1.36
CA ALA A 61 -2.04 -8.55 -2.26
C ALA A 61 -1.88 -7.10 -2.76
N VAL A 62 -1.59 -6.18 -1.85
CA VAL A 62 -1.30 -4.78 -2.16
C VAL A 62 -0.06 -4.68 -3.04
N GLY A 63 1.02 -5.39 -2.72
CA GLY A 63 2.24 -5.43 -3.53
C GLY A 63 2.02 -5.95 -4.95
N ALA A 64 1.26 -7.04 -5.11
CA ALA A 64 0.92 -7.61 -6.41
C ALA A 64 0.07 -6.63 -7.26
N GLY A 65 -0.91 -5.98 -6.66
CA GLY A 65 -1.70 -4.93 -7.31
C GLY A 65 -0.82 -3.76 -7.78
N SER A 66 0.19 -3.42 -7.00
CA SER A 66 1.15 -2.34 -7.27
C SER A 66 2.09 -2.67 -8.42
N ILE A 67 2.59 -3.91 -8.47
CA ILE A 67 3.34 -4.43 -9.62
C ILE A 67 2.48 -4.29 -10.87
N ARG A 68 1.22 -4.74 -10.83
CA ARG A 68 0.32 -4.65 -11.99
C ARG A 68 0.06 -3.21 -12.41
N ALA A 69 -0.15 -2.30 -11.46
CA ALA A 69 -0.33 -0.87 -11.72
C ALA A 69 0.93 -0.22 -12.33
N GLY A 70 2.11 -0.66 -11.91
CA GLY A 70 3.39 -0.26 -12.49
C GLY A 70 3.58 -0.77 -13.93
N LEU A 71 3.33 -2.06 -14.17
CA LEU A 71 3.50 -2.70 -15.47
C LEU A 71 2.52 -2.19 -16.53
N THR A 72 1.26 -1.96 -16.15
CA THR A 72 0.21 -1.48 -17.08
C THR A 72 0.24 0.03 -17.28
N ASN A 73 0.99 0.76 -16.45
CA ASN A 73 1.00 2.21 -16.37
C ASN A 73 -0.40 2.85 -16.33
N SER A 74 -1.38 2.16 -15.74
CA SER A 74 -2.75 2.64 -15.65
C SER A 74 -2.89 3.63 -14.49
N ARG A 75 -3.22 4.88 -14.81
CA ARG A 75 -3.41 5.95 -13.81
C ARG A 75 -4.51 5.61 -12.80
N GLY A 76 -5.60 5.01 -13.27
CA GLY A 76 -6.68 4.54 -12.39
C GLY A 76 -6.26 3.40 -11.46
N ALA A 77 -5.41 2.48 -11.93
CA ALA A 77 -4.86 1.43 -11.07
C ALA A 77 -3.89 2.01 -10.04
N GLN A 78 -3.04 2.95 -10.46
CA GLN A 78 -2.08 3.64 -9.59
C GLN A 78 -2.78 4.47 -8.50
N SER A 79 -3.85 5.21 -8.85
CA SER A 79 -4.63 5.98 -7.86
C SER A 79 -5.36 5.05 -6.88
N CYS A 80 -5.94 3.95 -7.36
CA CYS A 80 -6.60 2.95 -6.51
C CYS A 80 -5.62 2.34 -5.48
N ILE A 81 -4.44 1.90 -5.92
CA ILE A 81 -3.41 1.35 -5.03
C ILE A 81 -2.91 2.38 -4.02
N THR A 82 -2.73 3.62 -4.47
CA THR A 82 -2.31 4.72 -3.59
C THR A 82 -3.37 4.99 -2.51
N LEU A 83 -4.65 4.98 -2.88
CA LEU A 83 -5.77 5.14 -1.96
C LEU A 83 -5.83 3.97 -0.97
N ILE A 84 -5.73 2.73 -1.43
CA ILE A 84 -5.75 1.53 -0.55
C ILE A 84 -4.62 1.63 0.48
N SER A 85 -3.40 1.98 0.05
CA SER A 85 -2.25 2.14 0.96
C SER A 85 -2.48 3.27 1.96
N MET A 86 -3.09 4.37 1.53
CA MET A 86 -3.37 5.51 2.40
C MET A 86 -4.45 5.18 3.44
N VAL A 87 -5.53 4.51 3.02
CA VAL A 87 -6.59 4.02 3.92
C VAL A 87 -6.01 3.04 4.93
N TRP A 88 -5.16 2.11 4.50
CA TRP A 88 -4.46 1.20 5.40
C TRP A 88 -3.67 1.98 6.45
N ALA A 89 -2.84 2.94 6.02
CA ALA A 89 -2.01 3.74 6.92
C ALA A 89 -2.85 4.47 7.97
N VAL A 90 -3.93 5.12 7.53
CA VAL A 90 -4.84 5.86 8.41
C VAL A 90 -5.56 4.93 9.38
N MET A 91 -6.13 3.82 8.90
CA MET A 91 -6.87 2.88 9.74
C MET A 91 -5.98 2.19 10.77
N THR A 92 -4.75 1.82 10.39
CA THR A 92 -3.80 1.20 11.32
C THR A 92 -3.29 2.20 12.36
N LEU A 93 -3.03 3.45 11.98
CA LEU A 93 -2.68 4.50 12.93
C LEU A 93 -3.85 4.82 13.87
N ALA A 94 -5.07 4.95 13.33
CA ALA A 94 -6.27 5.17 14.12
C ALA A 94 -6.50 4.01 15.11
N SER A 95 -6.28 2.76 14.70
CA SER A 95 -6.34 1.60 15.59
C SER A 95 -5.34 1.72 16.74
N CYS A 96 -4.12 2.19 16.48
CA CYS A 96 -3.12 2.44 17.52
C CYS A 96 -3.55 3.50 18.53
N ILE A 97 -4.32 4.49 18.10
CA ILE A 97 -4.80 5.59 18.96
C ILE A 97 -6.05 5.18 19.74
N VAL A 98 -7.03 4.55 19.07
CA VAL A 98 -8.34 4.23 19.64
C VAL A 98 -8.28 2.98 20.53
N ASN A 99 -7.52 1.97 20.11
CA ASN A 99 -7.43 0.68 20.82
C ASN A 99 -5.97 0.27 21.07
N PRO A 100 -5.19 1.05 21.83
CA PRO A 100 -3.76 0.78 22.07
C PRO A 100 -3.48 -0.55 22.78
N GLN A 101 -4.49 -1.15 23.42
CA GLN A 101 -4.37 -2.46 24.07
C GLN A 101 -4.41 -3.63 23.08
N VAL A 102 -5.07 -3.45 21.93
CA VAL A 102 -5.19 -4.45 20.86
C VAL A 102 -4.17 -4.17 19.75
N ALA A 103 -3.90 -2.90 19.48
CA ALA A 103 -2.88 -2.48 18.53
C ALA A 103 -1.46 -2.71 19.07
N SER A 104 -0.49 -2.83 18.17
CA SER A 104 0.89 -3.20 18.51
C SER A 104 1.90 -2.26 17.85
N ALA A 105 3.16 -2.34 18.27
CA ALA A 105 4.24 -1.62 17.62
C ALA A 105 4.36 -1.97 16.13
N THR A 106 4.00 -3.20 15.74
CA THR A 106 3.91 -3.63 14.33
C THR A 106 2.81 -2.86 13.59
N HIS A 107 1.65 -2.61 14.21
CA HIS A 107 0.58 -1.79 13.62
C HIS A 107 1.05 -0.35 13.36
N ALA A 108 1.72 0.26 14.34
CA ALA A 108 2.24 1.61 14.19
C ALA A 108 3.35 1.66 13.11
N MET A 109 4.24 0.66 13.06
CA MET A 109 5.24 0.56 12.01
C MET A 109 4.62 0.43 10.62
N THR A 110 3.65 -0.48 10.42
CA THR A 110 3.00 -0.62 9.10
C THR A 110 2.28 0.67 8.72
N ALA A 111 1.66 1.36 9.68
CA ALA A 111 1.05 2.67 9.46
C ALA A 111 2.08 3.68 8.93
N PHE A 112 3.22 3.84 9.62
CA PHE A 112 4.28 4.76 9.19
C PHE A 112 4.84 4.40 7.81
N ASN A 113 5.09 3.11 7.55
CA ASN A 113 5.60 2.66 6.27
C ASN A 113 4.65 3.01 5.13
N HIS A 114 3.36 2.64 5.26
CA HIS A 114 2.37 2.95 4.25
C HIS A 114 2.08 4.45 4.14
N PHE A 115 2.23 5.24 5.21
CA PHE A 115 2.08 6.69 5.14
C PHE A 115 3.18 7.33 4.28
N VAL A 116 4.44 6.95 4.53
CA VAL A 116 5.60 7.41 3.73
C VAL A 116 5.45 6.95 2.29
N ILE A 117 5.13 5.68 2.07
CA ILE A 117 4.95 5.12 0.72
C ILE A 117 3.82 5.83 -0.02
N SER A 118 2.64 5.97 0.58
CA SER A 118 1.52 6.69 -0.04
C SER A 118 1.90 8.13 -0.38
N GLY A 119 2.65 8.82 0.49
CA GLY A 119 3.19 10.15 0.18
C GLY A 119 4.09 10.14 -1.06
N VAL A 120 5.01 9.18 -1.15
CA VAL A 120 5.91 8.99 -2.30
C VAL A 120 5.14 8.63 -3.58
N LEU A 121 4.11 7.79 -3.48
CA LEU A 121 3.26 7.41 -4.61
C LEU A 121 2.39 8.58 -5.10
N LEU A 122 1.87 9.41 -4.20
CA LEU A 122 1.16 10.64 -4.56
C LEU A 122 2.08 11.63 -5.27
N TRP A 123 3.26 11.85 -4.68
CA TRP A 123 4.26 12.76 -5.23
C TRP A 123 4.73 12.34 -6.63
N ASN A 124 5.13 11.07 -6.79
CA ASN A 124 5.66 10.56 -8.05
C ASN A 124 4.58 10.20 -9.08
N GLY A 125 3.39 9.82 -8.63
CA GLY A 125 2.26 9.50 -9.49
C GLY A 125 1.55 10.76 -10.03
N GLY A 126 1.79 11.92 -9.40
CA GLY A 126 1.08 13.15 -9.72
C GLY A 126 -0.44 13.02 -9.58
N VAL A 127 -0.89 12.15 -8.66
CA VAL A 127 -2.29 11.90 -8.37
C VAL A 127 -2.72 12.86 -7.26
N SER A 128 -3.76 13.63 -7.51
CA SER A 128 -4.30 14.57 -6.51
C SER A 128 -5.26 13.87 -5.53
N ILE A 129 -5.42 14.40 -4.31
CA ILE A 129 -6.36 13.84 -3.32
C ILE A 129 -7.79 13.73 -3.88
N PRO A 130 -8.35 14.74 -4.60
CA PRO A 130 -9.66 14.60 -5.23
C PRO A 130 -9.71 13.47 -6.27
N GLU A 131 -8.63 13.23 -7.00
CA GLU A 131 -8.53 12.13 -7.98
C GLU A 131 -8.55 10.76 -7.31
N LEU A 132 -7.98 10.62 -6.10
CA LEU A 132 -8.04 9.37 -5.34
C LEU A 132 -9.48 8.96 -5.01
N VAL A 133 -10.31 9.93 -4.64
CA VAL A 133 -11.71 9.69 -4.26
C VAL A 133 -12.69 9.76 -5.44
N GLY A 134 -12.18 9.76 -6.68
CA GLY A 134 -12.99 9.79 -7.90
C GLY A 134 -13.65 11.14 -8.21
N LEU A 135 -13.30 12.20 -7.47
CA LEU A 135 -13.80 13.56 -7.67
C LEU A 135 -12.92 14.41 -8.59
N GLY A 136 -11.69 13.96 -8.87
CA GLY A 136 -10.78 14.61 -9.81
C GLY A 136 -11.19 14.38 -11.25
N LYS A 137 -11.07 15.40 -12.10
CA LYS A 137 -11.15 15.21 -13.55
C LYS A 137 -10.02 14.27 -13.96
N GLN A 138 -10.33 13.06 -14.40
CA GLN A 138 -9.38 12.26 -15.17
C GLN A 138 -8.99 13.12 -16.37
N SER A 139 -7.81 13.73 -16.32
CA SER A 139 -7.32 14.50 -17.45
C SER A 139 -7.19 13.51 -18.59
N ALA A 140 -8.13 13.60 -19.55
CA ALA A 140 -8.18 12.78 -20.73
C ALA A 140 -7.03 13.21 -21.66
N THR A 141 -5.79 12.97 -21.24
CA THR A 141 -4.63 13.09 -22.13
C THR A 141 -4.60 11.86 -23.04
N ARG A 142 -5.38 11.98 -24.12
CA ARG A 142 -4.96 11.77 -25.52
C ARG A 142 -4.58 10.35 -25.93
N ASN A 143 -5.57 9.63 -26.48
CA ASN A 143 -5.56 9.36 -27.92
C ASN A 143 -6.99 8.99 -28.38
N PRO A 144 -7.70 9.85 -29.13
CA PRO A 144 -8.84 9.37 -29.90
C PRO A 144 -8.26 8.40 -30.93
N ARG A 145 -8.59 7.11 -30.82
CA ARG A 145 -8.39 6.18 -31.93
C ARG A 145 -9.02 6.85 -33.16
N PRO A 146 -8.32 6.94 -34.31
CA PRO A 146 -8.99 7.35 -35.52
C PRO A 146 -10.11 6.34 -35.78
N ARG A 147 -11.35 6.82 -35.72
CA ARG A 147 -12.53 6.08 -36.13
C ARG A 147 -12.24 5.68 -37.58
N GLN A 148 -11.94 4.40 -37.81
CA GLN A 148 -11.87 3.88 -39.16
C GLN A 148 -13.24 4.15 -39.79
N SER A 149 -13.27 5.16 -40.65
CA SER A 149 -14.31 5.35 -41.63
C SER A 149 -14.38 4.05 -42.41
N ILE A 150 -15.41 3.25 -42.15
CA ILE A 150 -15.82 2.20 -43.08
C ILE A 150 -16.38 2.97 -44.27
N GLY A 151 -15.46 3.32 -45.17
CA GLY A 151 -15.76 3.95 -46.44
C GLY A 151 -16.69 3.02 -47.19
N GLY A 152 -17.87 3.55 -47.52
CA GLY A 152 -18.73 2.96 -48.51
C GLY A 152 -17.98 2.81 -49.84
N ARG A 153 -18.04 1.62 -50.39
CA ARG A 153 -18.05 1.33 -51.82
C ARG A 153 -19.15 0.27 -51.95
N ARG A 154 -20.34 0.69 -52.40
CA ARG A 154 -20.82 0.55 -53.79
C ARG A 154 -20.85 -0.91 -54.22
#